data_AF-H3AN67-F1
#
_entry.id   AF-H3AN67-F1
#
_cell.length_a   1.000
_cell.length_b   1.000
_cell.length_c   1.000
_cell.angle_alpha   90.00
_cell.angle_beta   90.00
_cell.angle_gamma   90.00
#
_symmetry.space_group_name_H-M   'P 1'
#
loop_
_entity.id
_entity.type
_entity.pdbx_description
1 polymer ?
#
loop_
_entity_poly.entity_id
_entity_poly.type
_entity_poly.pdbx_seq_one_letter_code
_entity_poly.pdbx_strand_id
1 'polypeptide(L)'
;EFGMMGEHTIKSQRPRSVHERKVPQEQADAAKFMAQTGDSVAEEWSQWSTCSVTCGQGSQVRTRSCVSPYGTLCSGPLRESRVCNSTALCPVHGVWEEWSPWSLCSFTCGRGQRTRARTCVPPQYGGRACDGPETQQKNCNIALCPIDGHWQEWSSWSQCSATCSNGTQQRSRQCTAAAHGGSECRGPWAESRECYNPDCTANGQWNPWGHWSGCSKSCDGGWQRRIRVCQGAAVTGQQCEGVGEEVQKCSEQRCPAPYEICSEDYFMSMVWRRTLAGDMAFNRCPLNATGTTSRRCTLDLHGVAYWEHPSFARCISNEYRYLQHSIKEHLAKGQRTIAGEGMSQVTKTLLDLTQKGDFYAGDLLVSVEILRNVTDTFNRANYIPSSDNVQNFFQVVSNLLEEENKDKWQDAQQIVHPTCRLLANVQQDFVH
;
A
#
# COMPACT_ATOMS: atom_id res chain seq x y z
N GLU A 1 -11.67 14.48 -2.14
CA GLU A 1 -11.57 15.33 -3.35
C GLU A 1 -11.01 14.50 -4.49
N PHE A 2 -11.52 14.73 -5.70
CA PHE A 2 -11.22 13.98 -6.91
C PHE A 2 -9.79 14.21 -7.42
N GLY A 3 -9.12 13.15 -7.90
CA GLY A 3 -7.85 13.24 -8.63
C GLY A 3 -7.34 11.87 -9.05
N MET A 4 -7.54 11.53 -10.33
CA MET A 4 -7.16 10.26 -10.98
C MET A 4 -5.63 10.08 -11.04
N MET A 5 -5.12 8.86 -10.79
CA MET A 5 -3.78 8.43 -11.21
C MET A 5 -3.89 7.25 -12.17
N GLY A 6 -3.52 7.50 -13.42
CA GLY A 6 -3.29 6.49 -14.45
C GLY A 6 -1.90 5.87 -14.33
N GLU A 7 -1.80 4.66 -14.86
CA GLU A 7 -0.63 3.77 -14.84
C GLU A 7 0.56 4.34 -15.63
N HIS A 8 1.76 4.27 -15.04
CA HIS A 8 3.02 4.44 -15.77
C HIS A 8 3.57 3.07 -16.16
N THR A 9 3.39 2.72 -17.43
CA THR A 9 4.18 1.69 -18.13
C THR A 9 5.44 2.32 -18.70
N ILE A 10 6.60 1.74 -18.38
CA ILE A 10 7.90 2.09 -18.96
C ILE A 10 8.00 1.39 -20.31
N LYS A 11 8.05 2.17 -21.41
CA LYS A 11 8.57 1.70 -22.70
C LYS A 11 9.62 2.66 -23.24
N SER A 12 10.79 2.09 -23.53
CA SER A 12 11.95 2.67 -24.18
C SER A 12 11.59 3.37 -25.49
N GLN A 13 11.99 4.64 -25.65
CA GLN A 13 12.02 5.34 -26.93
C GLN A 13 13.39 6.00 -27.13
N ARG A 14 14.05 5.65 -28.25
CA ARG A 14 15.16 6.42 -28.84
C ARG A 14 14.57 7.63 -29.59
N PRO A 15 15.14 8.85 -29.48
CA PRO A 15 14.68 9.98 -30.28
C PRO A 15 15.27 9.95 -31.69
N ARG A 16 14.39 10.10 -32.69
CA ARG A 16 14.71 10.65 -34.01
C ARG A 16 14.84 12.17 -33.87
N SER A 17 15.78 12.78 -34.59
CA SER A 17 15.74 14.19 -34.94
C SER A 17 15.84 14.34 -36.45
N VAL A 18 14.95 15.17 -36.98
CA VAL A 18 14.69 15.46 -38.38
C VAL A 18 15.45 16.73 -38.75
N HIS A 19 16.15 16.73 -39.89
CA HIS A 19 16.33 17.95 -40.67
C HIS A 19 16.31 17.64 -42.16
N GLU A 20 15.38 18.31 -42.82
CA GLU A 20 15.10 18.30 -44.25
C GLU A 20 16.27 18.90 -45.04
N ARG A 21 16.52 18.38 -46.26
CA ARG A 21 16.96 19.20 -47.40
C ARG A 21 16.52 18.57 -48.72
N LYS A 22 15.96 19.43 -49.55
CA LYS A 22 15.30 19.21 -50.85
C LYS A 22 16.21 18.56 -51.90
N VAL A 23 15.61 17.67 -52.70
CA VAL A 23 16.13 17.15 -53.97
C VAL A 23 15.51 17.96 -55.11
N PRO A 24 16.29 18.37 -56.14
CA PRO A 24 15.75 18.65 -57.46
C PRO A 24 15.89 17.45 -58.40
N GLN A 25 14.90 17.36 -59.25
CA GLN A 25 14.55 16.35 -60.23
C GLN A 25 15.39 16.47 -61.52
N GLU A 26 15.84 15.36 -62.08
CA GLU A 26 16.18 15.22 -63.52
C GLU A 26 16.14 13.72 -63.85
N GLN A 27 15.01 13.27 -64.43
CA GLN A 27 14.85 12.93 -65.85
C GLN A 27 15.70 11.72 -66.29
N ALA A 28 14.98 10.62 -66.46
CA ALA A 28 15.43 9.43 -67.15
C ALA A 28 15.52 9.73 -68.65
N ASP A 29 16.61 9.30 -69.29
CA ASP A 29 16.58 9.00 -70.71
C ASP A 29 17.44 7.77 -71.02
N ALA A 30 16.89 6.98 -71.94
CA ALA A 30 17.31 5.66 -72.33
C ALA A 30 18.49 5.70 -73.32
N ALA A 31 19.36 4.68 -73.28
CA ALA A 31 20.01 4.19 -74.50
C ALA A 31 20.45 2.74 -74.34
N LYS A 32 19.98 1.89 -75.26
CA LYS A 32 20.44 0.53 -75.51
C LYS A 32 21.81 0.53 -76.20
N PHE A 33 22.64 -0.43 -75.80
CA PHE A 33 23.71 -1.14 -76.51
C PHE A 33 24.24 -0.57 -77.85
N MET A 34 25.58 -0.43 -77.94
CA MET A 34 26.40 -1.09 -78.97
C MET A 34 27.85 -1.26 -78.50
N ALA A 35 28.48 -2.35 -78.96
CA ALA A 35 29.67 -2.99 -78.44
C ALA A 35 31.00 -2.29 -78.75
N GLN A 36 32.02 -2.50 -77.91
CA GLN A 36 33.42 -2.60 -78.32
C GLN A 36 34.27 -3.32 -77.24
N THR A 37 35.21 -4.12 -77.72
CA THR A 37 36.11 -5.05 -77.03
C THR A 37 37.23 -4.34 -76.24
N GLY A 38 37.58 -4.80 -75.03
CA GLY A 38 38.81 -4.40 -74.32
C GLY A 38 38.83 -4.81 -72.84
N ASP A 39 40.02 -5.17 -72.32
CA ASP A 39 40.31 -5.81 -71.03
C ASP A 39 39.79 -5.14 -69.73
N SER A 40 39.65 -5.94 -68.66
CA SER A 40 39.24 -5.50 -67.32
C SER A 40 40.31 -4.62 -66.63
N VAL A 41 40.02 -3.32 -66.47
CA VAL A 41 40.85 -2.38 -65.70
C VAL A 41 40.07 -1.87 -64.49
N ALA A 42 40.63 -2.00 -63.28
CA ALA A 42 40.06 -1.37 -62.08
C ALA A 42 40.29 0.15 -62.12
N GLU A 43 39.29 0.95 -61.77
CA GLU A 43 39.41 2.42 -61.78
C GLU A 43 40.39 2.93 -60.71
N GLU A 44 40.90 4.15 -60.89
CA GLU A 44 41.81 4.80 -59.93
C GLU A 44 41.11 5.07 -58.58
N TRP A 45 41.88 5.04 -57.49
CA TRP A 45 41.33 5.26 -56.15
C TRP A 45 40.77 6.68 -55.98
N SER A 46 39.64 6.79 -55.29
CA SER A 46 39.12 8.10 -54.88
C SER A 46 40.07 8.81 -53.91
N GLN A 47 39.90 10.14 -53.80
CA GLN A 47 40.55 10.93 -52.76
C GLN A 47 40.15 10.42 -51.36
N TRP A 48 41.08 10.50 -50.42
CA TRP A 48 40.81 10.14 -49.02
C TRP A 48 39.72 11.04 -48.44
N SER A 49 38.79 10.43 -47.69
CA SER A 49 37.81 11.19 -46.93
C SER A 49 38.48 12.13 -45.93
N THR A 50 37.74 13.13 -45.44
CA THR A 50 38.13 13.85 -44.22
C THR A 50 38.31 12.88 -43.06
N CYS A 51 39.17 13.24 -42.11
CA CYS A 51 39.41 12.42 -40.92
C CYS A 51 38.09 12.27 -40.13
N SER A 52 37.79 11.06 -39.68
CA SER A 52 36.53 10.76 -38.98
C SER A 52 36.36 11.52 -37.66
N VAL A 53 37.43 12.10 -37.12
CA VAL A 53 37.45 12.89 -35.89
C VAL A 53 38.16 14.21 -36.13
N THR A 54 37.79 15.23 -35.36
CA THR A 54 38.43 16.55 -35.39
C THR A 54 39.59 16.68 -34.41
N CYS A 55 39.72 15.77 -33.44
CA CYS A 55 40.75 15.74 -32.41
C CYS A 55 41.25 14.30 -32.19
N GLY A 56 42.50 14.12 -31.78
CA GLY A 56 43.07 12.80 -31.51
C GLY A 56 43.19 11.89 -32.74
N GLN A 57 43.14 10.57 -32.53
CA GLN A 57 43.30 9.57 -33.58
C GLN A 57 41.96 9.16 -34.19
N GLY A 58 41.85 9.24 -35.51
CA GLY A 58 40.69 8.75 -36.27
C GLY A 58 41.09 7.99 -37.52
N SER A 59 40.15 7.82 -38.45
CA SER A 59 40.37 7.07 -39.68
C SER A 59 39.87 7.84 -40.91
N GLN A 60 40.59 7.69 -42.01
CA GLN A 60 40.18 8.11 -43.35
C GLN A 60 39.92 6.88 -44.20
N VAL A 61 38.95 6.98 -45.11
CA VAL A 61 38.57 5.90 -46.01
C VAL A 61 38.58 6.41 -47.44
N ARG A 62 39.04 5.57 -48.37
CA ARG A 62 38.87 5.78 -49.83
C ARG A 62 38.37 4.52 -50.50
N THR A 63 37.76 4.67 -51.67
CA THR A 63 37.12 3.58 -52.41
C THR A 63 37.46 3.66 -53.89
N ARG A 64 37.45 2.53 -54.59
CA ARG A 64 37.54 2.46 -56.05
C ARG A 64 36.49 1.51 -56.60
N SER A 65 36.01 1.80 -57.80
CA SER A 65 35.07 0.96 -58.54
C SER A 65 35.82 -0.01 -59.45
N CYS A 66 35.23 -1.18 -59.68
CA CYS A 66 35.69 -2.10 -60.69
C CYS A 66 34.49 -2.62 -61.47
N VAL A 67 34.54 -2.48 -62.79
CA VAL A 67 33.46 -2.88 -63.70
C VAL A 67 34.01 -4.00 -64.59
N SER A 68 33.56 -5.24 -64.38
CA SER A 68 33.94 -6.39 -65.22
C SER A 68 32.80 -6.74 -66.19
N PRO A 69 33.02 -6.73 -67.52
CA PRO A 69 31.96 -7.05 -68.48
C PRO A 69 31.58 -8.53 -68.58
N TYR A 70 32.38 -9.46 -68.03
CA TYR A 70 32.18 -10.91 -68.19
C TYR A 70 32.24 -11.71 -66.88
N GLY A 71 32.03 -11.06 -65.72
CA GLY A 71 31.90 -11.75 -64.43
C GLY A 71 33.21 -12.25 -63.82
N THR A 72 34.37 -11.79 -64.30
CA THR A 72 35.65 -12.07 -63.63
C THR A 72 35.77 -11.25 -62.34
N LEU A 73 36.23 -11.90 -61.27
CA LEU A 73 36.40 -11.29 -59.95
C LEU A 73 37.50 -10.22 -60.00
N CYS A 74 37.19 -9.00 -59.59
CA CYS A 74 38.16 -7.91 -59.49
C CYS A 74 39.24 -8.25 -58.46
N SER A 75 40.52 -8.09 -58.83
CA SER A 75 41.63 -8.44 -57.94
C SER A 75 42.00 -7.25 -57.04
N GLY A 76 41.97 -7.48 -55.72
CA GLY A 76 42.36 -6.52 -54.69
C GLY A 76 41.19 -5.80 -53.99
N PRO A 77 41.46 -5.10 -52.87
CA PRO A 77 40.43 -4.44 -52.08
C PRO A 77 39.82 -3.25 -52.83
N LEU A 78 38.51 -3.04 -52.67
CA LEU A 78 37.76 -1.90 -53.25
C LEU A 78 37.57 -0.75 -52.25
N ARG A 79 37.93 -0.97 -50.98
CA ARG A 79 37.90 0.01 -49.90
C ARG A 79 39.18 -0.11 -49.09
N GLU A 80 39.80 1.01 -48.82
CA GLU A 80 41.01 1.09 -48.01
C GLU A 80 40.78 2.08 -46.86
N SER A 81 41.34 1.79 -45.69
CA SER A 81 41.22 2.61 -44.49
C SER A 81 42.59 2.86 -43.91
N ARG A 82 42.87 4.10 -43.50
CA ARG A 82 44.12 4.46 -42.83
C ARG A 82 43.87 5.35 -41.63
N VAL A 83 44.79 5.31 -40.68
CA VAL A 83 44.75 6.14 -39.48
C VAL A 83 45.16 7.58 -39.83
N CYS A 84 44.43 8.54 -39.30
CA CYS A 84 44.77 9.96 -39.30
C CYS A 84 44.91 10.43 -37.85
N ASN A 85 45.93 11.24 -37.56
CA ASN A 85 46.12 11.85 -36.25
C ASN A 85 45.91 13.35 -36.38
N SER A 86 44.95 13.90 -35.64
CA SER A 86 44.76 15.33 -35.46
C SER A 86 45.57 15.80 -34.24
N THR A 87 46.22 16.96 -34.36
CA THR A 87 47.01 17.58 -33.27
C THR A 87 46.15 18.28 -32.21
N ALA A 88 44.84 18.40 -32.45
CA ALA A 88 43.93 19.00 -31.49
C ALA A 88 43.68 18.06 -30.29
N LEU A 89 43.79 18.60 -29.08
CA LEU A 89 43.46 17.90 -27.83
C LEU A 89 41.94 17.66 -27.76
N CYS A 90 41.54 16.44 -27.39
CA CYS A 90 40.12 16.11 -27.32
C CYS A 90 39.47 16.65 -26.04
N PRO A 91 38.21 17.12 -26.13
CA PRO A 91 37.44 17.54 -24.97
C PRO A 91 37.31 16.40 -23.95
N VAL A 92 37.70 16.64 -22.70
CA VAL A 92 37.50 15.70 -21.59
C VAL A 92 36.32 16.20 -20.77
N HIS A 93 35.24 15.42 -20.78
CA HIS A 93 34.04 15.74 -20.01
C HIS A 93 34.28 15.62 -18.50
N GLY A 94 33.60 16.46 -17.73
CA GLY A 94 33.59 16.36 -16.27
C GLY A 94 32.93 15.05 -15.82
N VAL A 95 33.46 14.45 -14.76
CA VAL A 95 32.99 13.16 -14.24
C VAL A 95 32.62 13.32 -12.76
N TRP A 96 31.47 12.76 -12.38
CA TRP A 96 31.05 12.71 -10.99
C TRP A 96 31.87 11.68 -10.21
N GLU A 97 32.35 12.07 -9.03
CA GLU A 97 32.87 11.14 -8.03
C GLU A 97 31.75 10.32 -7.37
N GLU A 98 32.14 9.33 -6.56
CA GLU A 98 31.19 8.51 -5.83
C GLU A 98 30.40 9.34 -4.80
N TRP A 99 29.15 8.95 -4.57
CA TRP A 99 28.33 9.57 -3.53
C TRP A 99 28.90 9.28 -2.14
N SER A 100 28.88 10.31 -1.28
CA SER A 100 29.09 10.13 0.16
C SER A 100 28.06 9.17 0.75
N PRO A 101 28.36 8.58 1.92
CA PRO A 101 27.34 7.94 2.74
C PRO A 101 26.17 8.89 3.03
N TRP A 102 24.99 8.33 3.26
CA TRP A 102 23.84 9.10 3.72
C TRP A 102 24.06 9.63 5.14
N SER A 103 23.67 10.87 5.38
CA SER A 103 23.56 11.41 6.73
C SER A 103 22.50 10.69 7.56
N LEU A 104 22.55 10.90 8.88
CA LEU A 104 21.46 10.51 9.77
C LEU A 104 20.17 11.23 9.36
N CYS A 105 19.03 10.62 9.68
CA CYS A 105 17.74 11.25 9.44
C CYS A 105 17.63 12.53 10.29
N SER A 106 17.06 13.59 9.71
CA SER A 106 16.90 14.90 10.38
C SER A 106 16.11 14.83 11.69
N PHE A 107 15.27 13.81 11.86
CA PHE A 107 14.52 13.54 13.08
C PHE A 107 14.74 12.10 13.53
N THR A 108 14.66 11.86 14.83
CA THR A 108 14.76 10.53 15.43
C THR A 108 13.43 9.75 15.40
N CYS A 109 12.32 10.44 15.14
CA CYS A 109 10.99 9.87 14.93
C CYS A 109 10.24 10.66 13.84
N GLY A 110 9.18 10.08 13.29
CA GLY A 110 8.34 10.70 12.28
C GLY A 110 8.95 10.70 10.87
N ARG A 111 8.50 11.65 10.06
CA ARG A 111 9.02 11.88 8.70
C ARG A 111 10.19 12.84 8.78
N GLY A 112 11.36 12.38 8.36
CA GLY A 112 12.55 13.20 8.22
C GLY A 112 13.17 13.09 6.84
N GLN A 113 14.30 13.76 6.68
CA GLN A 113 15.07 13.74 5.46
C GLN A 113 16.53 13.41 5.79
N ARG A 114 17.17 12.67 4.88
CA ARG A 114 18.60 12.42 4.88
C ARG A 114 19.20 12.90 3.57
N THR A 115 20.46 13.28 3.61
CA THR A 115 21.18 13.91 2.51
C THR A 115 22.49 13.16 2.23
N ARG A 116 22.93 13.21 0.98
CA ARG A 116 24.26 12.78 0.56
C ARG A 116 24.78 13.73 -0.52
N ALA A 117 26.09 13.83 -0.66
CA ALA A 117 26.75 14.71 -1.63
C ALA A 117 27.76 13.93 -2.47
N ARG A 118 28.12 14.46 -3.64
CA ARG A 118 29.18 13.97 -4.52
C ARG A 118 29.92 15.16 -5.11
N THR A 119 31.16 15.01 -5.55
CA THR A 119 31.93 16.12 -6.13
C THR A 119 32.15 15.89 -7.63
N CYS A 120 32.17 16.97 -8.42
CA CYS A 120 32.43 16.92 -9.86
C CYS A 120 33.91 17.17 -10.15
N VAL A 121 34.55 16.24 -10.86
CA VAL A 121 35.86 16.48 -11.47
C VAL A 121 35.66 17.41 -12.67
N PRO A 122 36.34 18.57 -12.74
CA PRO A 122 36.07 19.59 -13.75
C PRO A 122 36.45 19.13 -15.18
N PRO A 123 35.72 19.58 -16.22
CA PRO A 123 36.06 19.27 -17.61
C PRO A 123 37.36 19.95 -18.04
N GLN A 124 38.04 19.35 -19.03
CA GLN A 124 39.25 19.91 -19.65
C GLN A 124 39.07 20.05 -21.16
N TYR A 125 39.84 20.95 -21.78
CA TYR A 125 39.90 21.16 -23.24
C TYR A 125 38.53 21.40 -23.91
N GLY A 126 37.67 22.20 -23.26
CA GLY A 126 36.33 22.51 -23.78
C GLY A 126 35.29 21.40 -23.59
N GLY A 127 35.56 20.43 -22.72
CA GLY A 127 34.59 19.41 -22.35
C GLY A 127 33.36 19.97 -21.61
N ARG A 128 32.24 19.27 -21.75
CA ARG A 128 31.01 19.54 -20.98
C ARG A 128 31.21 19.30 -19.48
N ALA A 129 30.62 20.17 -18.65
CA ALA A 129 30.56 20.03 -17.21
C ALA A 129 29.69 18.83 -16.78
N CYS A 130 29.78 18.44 -15.51
CA CYS A 130 28.95 17.36 -14.97
C CYS A 130 27.48 17.77 -14.95
N ASP A 131 26.62 16.93 -15.51
CA ASP A 131 25.18 17.16 -15.52
C ASP A 131 24.51 16.54 -14.27
N GLY A 132 23.62 17.30 -13.63
CA GLY A 132 22.82 16.89 -12.48
C GLY A 132 23.26 17.51 -11.14
N PRO A 133 22.57 17.19 -10.03
CA PRO A 133 22.82 17.84 -8.75
C PRO A 133 24.03 17.26 -8.01
N GLU A 134 24.71 18.13 -7.26
CA GLU A 134 25.82 17.80 -6.34
C GLU A 134 25.31 17.16 -5.04
N THR A 135 24.13 17.58 -4.58
CA THR A 135 23.48 17.09 -3.36
C THR A 135 22.19 16.35 -3.69
N GLN A 136 21.97 15.22 -3.03
CA GLN A 136 20.74 14.46 -3.12
C GLN A 136 20.08 14.32 -1.76
N GLN A 137 18.76 14.51 -1.75
CA GLN A 137 17.93 14.34 -0.56
C GLN A 137 16.95 13.17 -0.75
N LYS A 138 16.72 12.42 0.33
CA LYS A 138 15.74 11.33 0.36
C LYS A 138 15.00 11.33 1.69
N ASN A 139 13.70 11.06 1.62
CA ASN A 139 12.87 10.93 2.81
C ASN A 139 13.26 9.68 3.61
N CYS A 140 13.18 9.78 4.94
CA CYS A 140 13.35 8.69 5.89
C CYS A 140 12.19 8.70 6.88
N ASN A 141 11.65 7.51 7.18
CA ASN A 141 10.66 7.29 8.22
C ASN A 141 11.25 6.28 9.21
N ILE A 142 11.35 6.64 10.49
CA ILE A 142 12.00 5.80 11.50
C ILE A 142 10.97 5.12 12.39
N ALA A 143 10.18 5.88 13.16
CA ALA A 143 9.13 5.36 14.04
C ALA A 143 8.06 6.43 14.28
N LEU A 144 6.87 6.06 14.80
CA LEU A 144 5.86 7.05 15.21
C LEU A 144 6.40 7.86 16.40
N CYS A 145 6.20 9.18 16.39
CA CYS A 145 6.69 10.04 17.46
C CYS A 145 5.84 9.87 18.74
N PRO A 146 6.45 9.92 19.94
CA PRO A 146 5.72 9.98 21.19
C PRO A 146 4.73 11.13 21.20
N ILE A 147 3.50 10.86 21.63
CA ILE A 147 2.46 11.86 21.84
C ILE A 147 2.16 11.85 23.32
N ASP A 148 2.54 12.93 24.01
CA ASP A 148 2.22 13.10 25.42
C ASP A 148 0.72 13.34 25.64
N GLY A 149 0.22 12.89 26.78
CA GLY A 149 -1.12 13.22 27.25
C GLY A 149 -1.18 14.68 27.65
N HIS A 150 -2.22 15.38 27.22
CA HIS A 150 -2.47 16.78 27.54
C HIS A 150 -3.80 16.93 28.27
N TRP A 151 -3.82 17.82 29.26
CA TRP A 151 -5.08 18.17 29.91
C TRP A 151 -5.97 18.91 28.93
N GLN A 152 -7.22 18.45 28.79
CA GLN A 152 -8.27 19.23 28.17
C GLN A 152 -8.60 20.46 29.04
N GLU A 153 -9.35 21.39 28.45
CA GLU A 153 -9.90 22.51 29.20
C GLU A 153 -10.73 22.02 30.38
N TRP A 154 -10.68 22.80 31.45
CA TRP A 154 -11.53 22.55 32.60
C TRP A 154 -13.00 22.69 32.20
N SER A 155 -13.84 21.81 32.73
CA SER A 155 -15.28 22.00 32.70
C SER A 155 -15.67 23.32 33.36
N SER A 156 -16.86 23.81 33.01
CA SER A 156 -17.53 24.83 33.80
C SER A 156 -17.55 24.43 35.28
N TRP A 157 -17.46 25.42 36.16
CA TRP A 157 -17.74 25.20 37.57
C TRP A 157 -19.18 24.71 37.73
N SER A 158 -19.38 23.71 38.58
CA SER A 158 -20.72 23.31 39.00
C SER A 158 -21.46 24.50 39.64
N GLN A 159 -22.78 24.38 39.74
CA GLN A 159 -23.52 25.25 40.67
C GLN A 159 -22.97 25.08 42.10
N CYS A 160 -23.12 26.13 42.90
CA CYS A 160 -22.70 26.10 44.30
C CYS A 160 -23.48 24.98 45.02
N SER A 161 -22.77 24.14 45.80
CA SER A 161 -23.41 23.05 46.56
C SER A 161 -24.45 23.55 47.56
N ALA A 162 -24.36 24.82 47.95
CA ALA A 162 -25.31 25.51 48.82
C ALA A 162 -26.12 26.51 48.00
N THR A 163 -27.42 26.60 48.22
CA THR A 163 -28.25 27.68 47.65
C THR A 163 -28.09 28.98 48.44
N CYS A 164 -27.45 28.92 49.60
CA CYS A 164 -27.27 30.01 50.56
C CYS A 164 -26.03 29.76 51.45
N SER A 165 -25.41 30.80 51.99
CA SER A 165 -24.15 30.79 52.74
C SER A 165 -22.96 30.19 51.98
N ASN A 166 -21.95 29.69 52.69
CA ASN A 166 -20.78 29.03 52.12
C ASN A 166 -21.16 27.65 51.54
N GLY A 167 -20.73 27.41 50.31
CA GLY A 167 -20.77 26.11 49.66
C GLY A 167 -19.45 25.84 48.93
N THR A 168 -19.44 24.78 48.14
CA THR A 168 -18.32 24.44 47.26
C THR A 168 -18.80 24.25 45.82
N GLN A 169 -17.97 24.71 44.88
CA GLN A 169 -18.10 24.41 43.47
C GLN A 169 -16.98 23.46 43.06
N GLN A 170 -17.29 22.56 42.15
CA GLN A 170 -16.33 21.62 41.62
C GLN A 170 -16.22 21.77 40.10
N ARG A 171 -15.03 21.51 39.56
CA ARG A 171 -14.81 21.33 38.13
C ARG A 171 -13.86 20.18 37.89
N SER A 172 -13.92 19.63 36.69
CA SER A 172 -13.09 18.48 36.28
C SER A 172 -12.55 18.69 34.88
N ARG A 173 -11.47 18.00 34.55
CA ARG A 173 -10.87 17.98 33.22
C ARG A 173 -10.47 16.56 32.86
N GLN A 174 -10.45 16.28 31.57
CA GLN A 174 -10.05 14.97 31.05
C GLN A 174 -8.63 15.04 30.49
N CYS A 175 -7.87 13.96 30.62
CA CYS A 175 -6.54 13.84 30.00
C CYS A 175 -6.71 13.20 28.62
N THR A 176 -6.09 13.76 27.58
CA THR A 176 -5.98 13.07 26.30
C THR A 176 -5.02 11.88 26.45
N ALA A 177 -5.34 10.76 25.79
CA ALA A 177 -4.54 9.56 25.89
C ALA A 177 -3.15 9.78 25.29
N ALA A 178 -2.11 9.41 26.04
CA ALA A 178 -0.75 9.35 25.52
C ALA A 178 -0.63 8.19 24.51
N ALA A 179 0.22 8.37 23.50
CA ALA A 179 0.48 7.35 22.48
C ALA A 179 1.97 7.25 22.16
N HIS A 180 2.38 6.14 21.57
CA HIS A 180 3.74 5.92 21.06
C HIS A 180 4.86 6.16 22.10
N GLY A 181 4.61 5.81 23.36
CA GLY A 181 5.56 5.96 24.47
C GLY A 181 5.60 7.36 25.10
N GLY A 182 4.61 8.22 24.81
CA GLY A 182 4.43 9.51 25.49
C GLY A 182 4.04 9.36 26.96
N SER A 183 4.25 10.43 27.72
CA SER A 183 3.97 10.53 29.14
C SER A 183 2.52 10.92 29.44
N GLU A 184 1.95 10.39 30.52
CA GLU A 184 0.59 10.74 30.96
C GLU A 184 0.54 12.13 31.62
N CYS A 185 -0.67 12.72 31.67
CA CYS A 185 -0.87 14.03 32.27
C CYS A 185 -0.47 14.08 33.75
N ARG A 186 0.36 15.05 34.13
CA ARG A 186 0.72 15.32 35.53
C ARG A 186 -0.19 16.39 36.15
N GLY A 187 -0.61 16.15 37.40
CA GLY A 187 -1.44 17.08 38.19
C GLY A 187 -2.87 16.57 38.44
N PRO A 188 -3.71 17.34 39.17
CA PRO A 188 -5.05 16.90 39.54
C PRO A 188 -6.03 17.00 38.36
N TRP A 189 -6.94 16.02 38.27
CA TRP A 189 -8.04 15.97 37.29
C TRP A 189 -9.32 16.66 37.78
N ALA A 190 -9.41 16.93 39.09
CA ALA A 190 -10.55 17.57 39.74
C ALA A 190 -10.07 18.72 40.64
N GLU A 191 -10.86 19.78 40.69
CA GLU A 191 -10.58 20.97 41.50
C GLU A 191 -11.86 21.41 42.24
N SER A 192 -11.69 21.93 43.46
CA SER A 192 -12.78 22.41 44.31
C SER A 192 -12.46 23.82 44.81
N ARG A 193 -13.46 24.69 44.81
CA ARG A 193 -13.36 26.03 45.39
C ARG A 193 -14.58 26.35 46.24
N GLU A 194 -14.41 27.28 47.17
CA GLU A 194 -15.51 27.83 47.96
C GLU A 194 -16.37 28.78 47.11
N CYS A 195 -17.66 28.82 47.41
CA CYS A 195 -18.64 29.77 46.86
C CYS A 195 -19.48 30.32 48.00
N TYR A 196 -19.97 31.56 47.87
CA TYR A 196 -20.83 32.19 48.87
C TYR A 196 -22.11 32.70 48.21
N ASN A 197 -23.26 32.31 48.77
CA ASN A 197 -24.58 32.72 48.32
C ASN A 197 -25.30 33.53 49.42
N PRO A 198 -25.63 34.81 49.20
CA PRO A 198 -26.13 35.69 50.28
C PRO A 198 -27.56 35.39 50.75
N ASP A 199 -28.42 34.74 49.95
CA ASP A 199 -29.85 34.55 50.24
C ASP A 199 -30.13 33.31 51.10
N CYS A 200 -30.09 33.46 52.42
CA CYS A 200 -30.43 32.38 53.36
C CYS A 200 -31.84 32.58 53.95
N THR A 201 -32.81 31.72 53.62
CA THR A 201 -34.07 31.63 54.37
C THR A 201 -33.88 30.80 55.65
N ALA A 202 -34.44 31.28 56.76
CA ALA A 202 -34.19 30.81 58.12
C ALA A 202 -35.01 29.57 58.52
N ASN A 203 -35.04 28.54 57.69
CA ASN A 203 -35.74 27.30 58.01
C ASN A 203 -34.71 26.17 58.01
N GLY A 204 -34.44 25.55 59.16
CA GLY A 204 -33.47 24.48 59.38
C GLY A 204 -33.69 23.22 58.53
N GLN A 205 -33.59 23.35 57.21
CA GLN A 205 -33.97 22.36 56.21
C GLN A 205 -32.80 22.09 55.27
N TRP A 206 -32.70 20.86 54.80
CA TRP A 206 -31.76 20.51 53.75
C TRP A 206 -32.17 21.19 52.44
N ASN A 207 -31.21 21.75 51.71
CA ASN A 207 -31.44 22.08 50.31
C ASN A 207 -31.63 20.78 49.49
N PRO A 208 -32.18 20.87 48.26
CA PRO A 208 -32.21 19.74 47.35
C PRO A 208 -30.80 19.18 47.12
N TRP A 209 -30.70 17.88 46.95
CA TRP A 209 -29.44 17.23 46.62
C TRP A 209 -28.83 17.84 45.35
N GLY A 210 -27.52 18.12 45.40
CA GLY A 210 -26.74 18.40 44.21
C GLY A 210 -26.75 17.23 43.22
N HIS A 211 -26.33 17.49 41.99
CA HIS A 211 -26.14 16.44 41.00
C HIS A 211 -25.07 15.44 41.44
N TRP A 212 -25.24 14.19 41.01
CA TRP A 212 -24.20 13.18 41.15
C TRP A 212 -22.95 13.60 40.37
N SER A 213 -21.78 13.41 40.99
CA SER A 213 -20.51 13.49 40.28
C SER A 213 -20.44 12.44 39.16
N GLY A 214 -19.50 12.61 38.22
CA GLY A 214 -19.10 11.50 37.36
C GLY A 214 -18.62 10.30 38.19
N CYS A 215 -18.71 9.10 37.63
CA CYS A 215 -18.23 7.90 38.32
C CYS A 215 -16.70 7.91 38.43
N SER A 216 -16.17 7.55 39.59
CA SER A 216 -14.71 7.53 39.83
C SER A 216 -13.95 6.51 38.96
N LYS A 217 -14.65 5.51 38.42
CA LYS A 217 -14.12 4.53 37.47
C LYS A 217 -15.14 4.25 36.37
N SER A 218 -14.67 3.90 35.18
CA SER A 218 -15.52 3.46 34.06
C SER A 218 -15.92 1.98 34.13
N CYS A 219 -15.19 1.17 34.92
CA CYS A 219 -15.43 -0.25 35.16
C CYS A 219 -14.74 -0.69 36.48
N ASP A 220 -14.95 -1.94 36.92
CA ASP A 220 -14.48 -2.53 38.20
C ASP A 220 -14.98 -1.83 39.47
N GLY A 221 -16.16 -1.22 39.41
CA GLY A 221 -16.76 -0.53 40.53
C GLY A 221 -16.08 0.81 40.84
N GLY A 222 -16.83 1.88 40.61
CA GLY A 222 -16.51 3.23 41.04
C GLY A 222 -17.51 3.76 42.06
N TRP A 223 -17.24 4.98 42.51
CA TRP A 223 -18.10 5.74 43.40
C TRP A 223 -18.50 7.04 42.73
N GLN A 224 -19.74 7.44 42.92
CA GLN A 224 -20.21 8.79 42.63
C GLN A 224 -20.78 9.38 43.91
N ARG A 225 -20.63 10.69 44.05
CA ARG A 225 -21.03 11.42 45.25
C ARG A 225 -21.93 12.59 44.92
N ARG A 226 -22.82 12.92 45.84
CA ARG A 226 -23.60 14.15 45.83
C ARG A 226 -23.64 14.77 47.22
N ILE A 227 -23.76 16.09 47.27
CA ILE A 227 -23.70 16.87 48.51
C ILE A 227 -24.95 17.75 48.60
N ARG A 228 -25.42 17.97 49.82
CA ARG A 228 -26.45 18.93 50.21
C ARG A 228 -26.01 19.68 51.46
N VAL A 229 -26.53 20.89 51.65
CA VAL A 229 -26.15 21.80 52.73
C VAL A 229 -27.38 22.11 53.59
N CYS A 230 -27.18 22.07 54.91
CA CYS A 230 -28.21 22.41 55.89
C CYS A 230 -28.39 23.92 55.97
N GLN A 231 -29.58 24.41 55.66
CA GLN A 231 -29.90 25.83 55.73
C GLN A 231 -30.06 26.27 57.19
N GLY A 232 -29.55 27.45 57.57
CA GLY A 232 -29.78 28.06 58.88
C GLY A 232 -28.90 27.58 60.05
N ALA A 233 -28.04 26.57 59.87
CA ALA A 233 -27.19 26.04 60.94
C ALA A 233 -26.31 27.11 61.64
N ALA A 234 -25.88 28.14 60.91
CA ALA A 234 -25.07 29.24 61.43
C ALA A 234 -25.87 30.29 62.24
N VAL A 235 -27.20 30.30 62.15
CA VAL A 235 -28.06 31.34 62.74
C VAL A 235 -28.93 30.81 63.88
N THR A 236 -29.47 29.59 63.77
CA THR A 236 -30.37 28.99 64.78
C THR A 236 -29.71 27.94 65.66
N GLY A 237 -28.49 27.48 65.33
CA GLY A 237 -27.80 26.41 66.05
C GLY A 237 -28.46 25.02 65.92
N GLN A 238 -29.57 24.90 65.17
CA GLN A 238 -30.22 23.64 64.90
C GLN A 238 -29.50 22.91 63.77
N GLN A 239 -29.02 21.69 64.07
CA GLN A 239 -28.46 20.78 63.07
C GLN A 239 -29.60 20.08 62.32
N CYS A 240 -29.49 20.01 60.99
CA CYS A 240 -30.40 19.22 60.19
C CYS A 240 -30.18 17.72 60.47
N GLU A 241 -31.26 16.96 60.59
CA GLU A 241 -31.20 15.51 60.80
C GLU A 241 -30.80 14.78 59.51
N GLY A 242 -29.78 13.91 59.59
CA GLY A 242 -29.26 13.12 58.45
C GLY A 242 -27.89 13.58 57.94
N VAL A 243 -27.42 12.99 56.84
CA VAL A 243 -26.10 13.27 56.25
C VAL A 243 -26.16 14.32 55.14
N GLY A 244 -25.11 15.14 55.05
CA GLY A 244 -24.91 16.15 53.98
C GLY A 244 -24.18 15.61 52.75
N GLU A 245 -23.64 14.40 52.82
CA GLU A 245 -22.97 13.72 51.71
C GLU A 245 -23.59 12.34 51.52
N GLU A 246 -23.84 11.98 50.26
CA GLU A 246 -24.28 10.65 49.87
C GLU A 246 -23.36 10.10 48.80
N VAL A 247 -22.99 8.84 48.97
CA VAL A 247 -22.08 8.12 48.08
C VAL A 247 -22.79 6.86 47.62
N GLN A 248 -22.78 6.61 46.31
CA GLN A 248 -23.31 5.39 45.73
C GLN A 248 -22.32 4.74 44.78
N LYS A 249 -22.47 3.42 44.61
CA LYS A 249 -21.68 2.65 43.65
C LYS A 249 -22.12 2.98 42.22
N CYS A 250 -21.18 2.89 41.30
CA CYS A 250 -21.41 3.04 39.86
C CYS A 250 -20.42 2.17 39.08
N SER A 251 -20.65 1.97 37.78
CA SER A 251 -19.78 1.20 36.88
C SER A 251 -19.44 -0.22 37.38
N GLU A 252 -20.47 -1.03 37.63
CA GLU A 252 -20.33 -2.41 38.12
C GLU A 252 -19.82 -3.40 37.06
N GLN A 253 -19.77 -2.98 35.80
CA GLN A 253 -19.17 -3.76 34.72
C GLN A 253 -17.67 -4.00 35.00
N ARG A 254 -17.23 -5.24 34.82
CA ARG A 254 -15.83 -5.66 35.00
C ARG A 254 -14.95 -5.07 33.89
N CYS A 255 -13.78 -4.52 34.24
CA CYS A 255 -12.77 -4.17 33.25
C CYS A 255 -12.05 -5.46 32.81
N PRO A 256 -11.70 -5.59 31.53
CA PRO A 256 -10.78 -6.63 31.08
C PRO A 256 -9.44 -6.50 31.82
N ALA A 257 -9.01 -7.57 32.48
CA ALA A 257 -7.73 -7.61 33.15
C ALA A 257 -6.59 -7.55 32.11
N PRO A 258 -5.37 -7.10 32.49
CA PRO A 258 -4.25 -7.01 31.54
C PRO A 258 -3.91 -8.34 30.85
N TYR A 259 -4.13 -9.47 31.53
CA TYR A 259 -3.92 -10.81 30.99
C TYR A 259 -5.07 -11.27 30.09
N GLU A 260 -6.19 -10.56 30.00
CA GLU A 260 -7.32 -10.81 29.09
C GLU A 260 -7.19 -9.97 27.79
N ILE A 261 -6.05 -9.30 27.59
CA ILE A 261 -5.75 -8.44 26.44
C ILE A 261 -4.51 -8.96 25.73
N CYS A 262 -4.61 -9.20 24.43
CA CYS A 262 -3.44 -9.50 23.62
C CYS A 262 -2.58 -8.24 23.46
N SER A 263 -1.28 -8.35 23.77
CA SER A 263 -0.32 -7.27 23.61
C SER A 263 -0.10 -6.92 22.14
N GLU A 264 0.47 -5.73 21.88
CA GLU A 264 0.87 -5.37 20.52
C GLU A 264 1.95 -6.34 20.01
N ASP A 265 1.79 -6.82 18.78
CA ASP A 265 2.66 -7.82 18.16
C ASP A 265 3.02 -7.43 16.72
N TYR A 266 4.17 -7.89 16.23
CA TYR A 266 4.77 -7.50 14.94
C TYR A 266 4.87 -8.66 13.94
N PHE A 267 4.02 -9.67 14.09
CA PHE A 267 4.02 -10.87 13.25
C PHE A 267 3.81 -10.55 11.76
N MET A 268 4.61 -11.19 10.89
CA MET A 268 4.62 -11.01 9.43
C MET A 268 4.81 -9.56 8.96
N SER A 269 5.61 -8.76 9.68
CA SER A 269 5.85 -7.34 9.39
C SER A 269 4.57 -6.50 9.41
N MET A 270 3.53 -6.98 10.09
CA MET A 270 2.26 -6.28 10.31
C MET A 270 2.15 -5.94 11.80
N VAL A 271 1.61 -4.76 12.11
CA VAL A 271 1.39 -4.34 13.49
C VAL A 271 0.00 -4.79 13.92
N TRP A 272 -0.06 -5.75 14.84
CA TRP A 272 -1.28 -6.23 15.48
C TRP A 272 -1.49 -5.44 16.76
N ARG A 273 -2.41 -4.47 16.73
CA ARG A 273 -2.67 -3.58 17.88
C ARG A 273 -3.22 -4.34 19.06
N ARG A 274 -3.00 -3.82 20.27
CA ARG A 274 -3.62 -4.34 21.50
C ARG A 274 -5.12 -4.57 21.30
N THR A 275 -5.58 -5.78 21.60
CA THR A 275 -6.94 -6.23 21.32
C THR A 275 -7.46 -7.10 22.46
N LEU A 276 -8.73 -6.92 22.81
CA LEU A 276 -9.40 -7.67 23.86
C LEU A 276 -9.63 -9.11 23.42
N ALA A 277 -9.56 -10.05 24.37
CA ALA A 277 -9.95 -11.42 24.07
C ALA A 277 -11.43 -11.49 23.65
N GLY A 278 -11.71 -12.20 22.55
CA GLY A 278 -13.00 -12.22 21.85
C GLY A 278 -13.03 -11.32 20.61
N ASP A 279 -12.23 -10.25 20.59
CA ASP A 279 -12.16 -9.30 19.48
C ASP A 279 -11.11 -9.69 18.42
N MET A 280 -11.16 -8.98 17.30
CA MET A 280 -10.25 -9.17 16.17
C MET A 280 -9.51 -7.87 15.83
N ALA A 281 -8.21 -7.99 15.57
CA ALA A 281 -7.42 -6.96 14.93
C ALA A 281 -7.41 -7.16 13.41
N PHE A 282 -7.30 -6.06 12.67
CA PHE A 282 -7.31 -6.06 11.21
C PHE A 282 -6.09 -5.34 10.65
N ASN A 283 -5.56 -5.89 9.56
CA ASN A 283 -4.54 -5.29 8.73
C ASN A 283 -4.93 -5.41 7.26
N ARG A 284 -4.20 -4.73 6.38
CA ARG A 284 -4.31 -4.93 4.94
C ARG A 284 -3.58 -6.21 4.55
N CYS A 285 -4.10 -6.91 3.54
CA CYS A 285 -3.36 -8.04 2.94
C CYS A 285 -1.98 -7.61 2.42
N PRO A 286 -1.04 -8.57 2.26
CA PRO A 286 0.25 -8.30 1.64
C PRO A 286 0.12 -7.69 0.24
N LEU A 287 1.18 -7.03 -0.25
CA LEU A 287 1.14 -6.24 -1.49
C LEU A 287 0.73 -7.00 -2.76
N ASN A 288 0.90 -8.33 -2.78
CA ASN A 288 0.49 -9.19 -3.89
C ASN A 288 -1.01 -9.55 -3.88
N ALA A 289 -1.75 -9.11 -2.87
CA ALA A 289 -3.18 -9.39 -2.71
C ALA A 289 -3.97 -8.14 -2.31
N THR A 290 -5.29 -8.22 -2.51
CA THR A 290 -6.25 -7.23 -2.02
C THR A 290 -7.12 -7.82 -0.92
N GLY A 291 -7.58 -6.96 -0.02
CA GLY A 291 -8.49 -7.33 1.07
C GLY A 291 -7.92 -6.99 2.45
N THR A 292 -8.40 -7.72 3.46
CA THR A 292 -7.97 -7.56 4.84
C THR A 292 -7.53 -8.88 5.46
N THR A 293 -6.48 -8.82 6.28
CA THR A 293 -6.09 -9.91 7.18
C THR A 293 -6.69 -9.64 8.54
N SER A 294 -7.23 -10.65 9.19
CA SER A 294 -7.73 -10.53 10.56
C SER A 294 -6.99 -11.48 11.49
N ARG A 295 -6.80 -11.09 12.73
CA ARG A 295 -6.24 -11.97 13.76
C ARG A 295 -7.10 -11.86 15.00
N ARG A 296 -7.46 -13.00 15.57
CA ARG A 296 -8.31 -13.07 16.75
C ARG A 296 -7.46 -13.16 18.00
N CYS A 297 -7.88 -12.43 19.03
CA CYS A 297 -7.36 -12.62 20.38
C CYS A 297 -8.31 -13.57 21.13
N THR A 298 -7.80 -14.67 21.69
CA THR A 298 -8.61 -15.62 22.46
C THR A 298 -7.98 -15.94 23.80
N LEU A 299 -8.80 -16.41 24.75
CA LEU A 299 -8.32 -16.88 26.04
C LEU A 299 -7.93 -18.35 25.92
N ASP A 300 -6.80 -18.71 26.52
CA ASP A 300 -6.42 -20.10 26.72
C ASP A 300 -7.27 -20.75 27.83
N LEU A 301 -6.99 -22.02 28.14
CA LEU A 301 -7.68 -22.77 29.19
C LEU A 301 -7.45 -22.18 30.60
N HIS A 302 -6.43 -21.36 30.79
CA HIS A 302 -6.10 -20.68 32.04
C HIS A 302 -6.66 -19.25 32.10
N GLY A 303 -7.38 -18.79 31.07
CA GLY A 303 -7.94 -17.45 31.00
C GLY A 303 -6.92 -16.37 30.62
N VAL A 304 -5.79 -16.74 30.00
CA VAL A 304 -4.77 -15.81 29.51
C VAL A 304 -4.93 -15.60 28.01
N ALA A 305 -4.96 -14.34 27.61
CA ALA A 305 -5.12 -13.92 26.23
C ALA A 305 -3.87 -14.22 25.40
N TYR A 306 -4.09 -14.85 24.24
CA TYR A 306 -3.06 -15.12 23.25
C TYR A 306 -3.59 -14.84 21.84
N TRP A 307 -2.66 -14.54 20.94
CA TRP A 307 -2.97 -14.31 19.55
C TRP A 307 -3.09 -15.62 18.77
N GLU A 308 -4.21 -15.83 18.08
CA GLU A 308 -4.34 -16.90 17.11
C GLU A 308 -3.50 -16.64 15.85
N HIS A 309 -3.41 -17.61 14.94
CA HIS A 309 -2.79 -17.40 13.63
C HIS A 309 -3.63 -16.39 12.81
N PRO A 310 -2.99 -15.51 12.02
CA PRO A 310 -3.73 -14.60 11.16
C PRO A 310 -4.54 -15.35 10.10
N SER A 311 -5.77 -14.91 9.91
CA SER A 311 -6.67 -15.32 8.83
C SER A 311 -6.41 -14.50 7.58
N PHE A 312 -6.25 -15.21 6.46
CA PHE A 312 -6.10 -14.68 5.11
C PHE A 312 -7.32 -15.03 4.23
N ALA A 313 -8.41 -15.46 4.83
CA ALA A 313 -9.63 -15.84 4.13
C ALA A 313 -10.31 -14.68 3.37
N ARG A 314 -9.98 -13.42 3.69
CA ARG A 314 -10.38 -12.23 2.91
C ARG A 314 -9.26 -11.67 2.02
N CYS A 315 -8.13 -12.36 1.90
CA CYS A 315 -7.06 -11.98 0.99
C CYS A 315 -7.21 -12.71 -0.33
N ILE A 316 -7.30 -11.94 -1.40
CA ILE A 316 -7.42 -12.43 -2.77
C ILE A 316 -6.25 -11.88 -3.57
N SER A 317 -5.43 -12.78 -4.10
CA SER A 317 -4.32 -12.48 -4.98
C SER A 317 -4.77 -11.62 -6.16
N ASN A 318 -3.94 -10.67 -6.57
CA ASN A 318 -4.30 -9.72 -7.64
C ASN A 318 -4.67 -10.44 -8.94
N GLU A 319 -3.98 -11.54 -9.28
CA GLU A 319 -4.24 -12.35 -10.47
C GLU A 319 -5.66 -12.95 -10.47
N TYR A 320 -6.10 -13.52 -9.33
CA TYR A 320 -7.45 -14.06 -9.17
C TYR A 320 -8.53 -12.97 -9.23
N ARG A 321 -8.23 -11.80 -8.66
CA ARG A 321 -9.12 -10.64 -8.73
C ARG A 321 -9.34 -10.18 -10.18
N TYR A 322 -8.26 -10.10 -10.97
CA TYR A 322 -8.36 -9.76 -12.40
C TYR A 322 -9.18 -10.79 -13.17
N LEU A 323 -8.99 -12.08 -12.88
CA LEU A 323 -9.78 -13.14 -13.50
C LEU A 323 -11.28 -13.02 -13.16
N GLN A 324 -11.61 -12.73 -11.90
CA GLN A 324 -12.99 -12.48 -11.48
C GLN A 324 -13.61 -11.27 -12.20
N HIS A 325 -12.84 -10.22 -12.47
CA HIS A 325 -13.30 -9.08 -13.27
C HIS A 325 -13.54 -9.45 -14.74
N SER A 326 -12.69 -10.29 -15.34
CA SER A 326 -12.84 -10.76 -16.73
C SER A 326 -14.16 -11.50 -16.98
N ILE A 327 -14.66 -12.25 -16.00
CA ILE A 327 -15.98 -12.92 -16.09
C ILE A 327 -17.09 -11.92 -16.41
N LYS A 328 -17.08 -10.75 -15.77
CA LYS A 328 -18.10 -9.70 -16.01
C LYS A 328 -18.02 -9.15 -17.43
N GLU A 329 -16.81 -9.02 -17.99
CA GLU A 329 -16.60 -8.58 -19.36
C GLU A 329 -17.14 -9.60 -20.38
N HIS A 330 -16.92 -10.90 -20.14
CA HIS A 330 -17.44 -11.95 -21.00
C HIS A 330 -18.97 -12.04 -20.95
N LEU A 331 -19.58 -11.83 -19.78
CA LEU A 331 -21.03 -11.77 -19.63
C LEU A 331 -21.65 -10.53 -20.31
N ALA A 332 -20.93 -9.41 -20.34
CA ALA A 332 -21.39 -8.17 -20.97
C ALA A 332 -21.47 -8.24 -22.51
N LYS A 333 -20.81 -9.23 -23.14
CA LYS A 333 -20.80 -9.39 -24.61
C LYS A 333 -22.13 -9.89 -25.20
N GLY A 334 -23.12 -10.23 -24.36
CA GLY A 334 -24.53 -10.43 -24.74
C GLY A 334 -24.87 -11.66 -25.60
N GLN A 335 -23.88 -12.32 -26.20
CA GLN A 335 -24.06 -13.46 -27.10
C GLN A 335 -23.73 -14.78 -26.40
N ARG A 336 -24.69 -15.73 -26.40
CA ARG A 336 -24.61 -16.98 -25.61
C ARG A 336 -23.38 -17.84 -25.90
N THR A 337 -23.03 -18.01 -27.18
CA THR A 337 -21.86 -18.81 -27.60
C THR A 337 -20.53 -18.16 -27.21
N ILE A 338 -20.42 -16.84 -27.38
CA ILE A 338 -19.23 -16.05 -27.00
C ILE A 338 -19.05 -16.04 -25.48
N ALA A 339 -20.14 -16.04 -24.72
CA ALA A 339 -20.08 -16.19 -23.27
C ALA A 339 -19.53 -17.56 -22.87
N GLY A 340 -19.96 -18.65 -23.51
CA GLY A 340 -19.42 -20.00 -23.29
C GLY A 340 -17.94 -20.15 -23.64
N GLU A 341 -17.51 -19.66 -24.81
CA GLU A 341 -16.08 -19.64 -25.16
C GLU A 341 -15.27 -18.79 -24.18
N GLY A 342 -15.82 -17.64 -23.75
CA GLY A 342 -15.23 -16.79 -22.72
C GLY A 342 -15.02 -17.52 -21.40
N MET A 343 -16.04 -18.25 -20.92
CA MET A 343 -15.91 -19.05 -19.69
C MET A 343 -14.94 -20.21 -19.83
N SER A 344 -14.82 -20.81 -21.02
CA SER A 344 -13.78 -21.81 -21.29
C SER A 344 -12.37 -21.23 -21.15
N GLN A 345 -12.15 -20.01 -21.65
CA GLN A 345 -10.89 -19.28 -21.48
C GLN A 345 -10.64 -18.89 -20.02
N VAL A 346 -11.68 -18.53 -19.27
CA VAL A 346 -11.59 -18.29 -17.82
C VAL A 346 -11.14 -19.56 -17.09
N THR A 347 -11.73 -20.73 -17.38
CA THR A 347 -11.33 -22.02 -16.79
C THR A 347 -9.87 -22.35 -17.08
N LYS A 348 -9.41 -22.12 -18.32
CA LYS A 348 -8.00 -22.32 -18.68
C LYS A 348 -7.07 -21.39 -17.90
N THR A 349 -7.44 -20.11 -17.79
CA THR A 349 -6.64 -19.14 -17.02
C THR A 349 -6.63 -19.50 -15.53
N LEU A 350 -7.76 -19.98 -14.99
CA LEU A 350 -7.84 -20.46 -13.62
C LEU A 350 -6.93 -21.66 -13.39
N LEU A 351 -6.88 -22.60 -14.34
CA LEU A 351 -5.97 -23.74 -14.28
C LEU A 351 -4.52 -23.28 -14.15
N ASP A 352 -4.07 -22.38 -15.03
CA ASP A 352 -2.71 -21.84 -15.02
C ASP A 352 -2.37 -21.17 -13.67
N LEU A 353 -3.33 -20.49 -13.04
CA LEU A 353 -3.16 -19.90 -11.71
C LEU A 353 -3.07 -20.99 -10.62
N THR A 354 -3.97 -21.97 -10.63
CA THR A 354 -3.97 -23.03 -9.61
C THR A 354 -2.75 -23.95 -9.66
N GLN A 355 -2.10 -24.10 -10.82
CA GLN A 355 -0.87 -24.88 -10.96
C GLN A 355 0.33 -24.26 -10.24
N LYS A 356 0.27 -22.96 -9.88
CA LYS A 356 1.35 -22.30 -9.14
C LYS A 356 1.42 -22.70 -7.66
N GLY A 357 0.33 -23.20 -7.07
CA GLY A 357 0.28 -23.67 -5.67
C GLY A 357 0.24 -22.58 -4.57
N ASP A 358 0.59 -21.33 -4.90
CA ASP A 358 0.66 -20.22 -3.94
C ASP A 358 -0.70 -19.56 -3.65
N PHE A 359 -1.57 -20.27 -2.94
CA PHE A 359 -2.90 -19.77 -2.57
C PHE A 359 -2.92 -18.98 -1.25
N TYR A 360 -3.63 -17.86 -1.21
CA TYR A 360 -4.30 -17.42 0.02
C TYR A 360 -5.60 -18.22 0.24
N ALA A 361 -6.09 -18.27 1.48
CA ALA A 361 -7.38 -18.89 1.79
C ALA A 361 -8.54 -18.24 1.01
N GLY A 362 -8.49 -16.94 0.77
CA GLY A 362 -9.47 -16.25 -0.07
C GLY A 362 -9.40 -16.63 -1.55
N ASP A 363 -8.25 -17.05 -2.08
CA ASP A 363 -8.12 -17.51 -3.47
C ASP A 363 -8.89 -18.81 -3.70
N LEU A 364 -8.94 -19.69 -2.70
CA LEU A 364 -9.74 -20.92 -2.74
C LEU A 364 -11.24 -20.60 -2.82
N LEU A 365 -11.71 -19.64 -2.02
CA LEU A 365 -13.11 -19.18 -2.05
C LEU A 365 -13.48 -18.59 -3.41
N VAL A 366 -12.62 -17.71 -3.94
CA VAL A 366 -12.84 -17.08 -5.25
C VAL A 366 -12.77 -18.11 -6.37
N SER A 367 -11.90 -19.10 -6.28
CA SER A 367 -11.83 -20.17 -7.28
C SER A 367 -13.14 -20.96 -7.36
N VAL A 368 -13.75 -21.31 -6.22
CA VAL A 368 -15.07 -21.96 -6.20
C VAL A 368 -16.15 -21.04 -6.78
N GLU A 369 -16.11 -19.75 -6.48
CA GLU A 369 -17.05 -18.78 -7.05
C GLU A 369 -16.90 -18.66 -8.57
N ILE A 370 -15.67 -18.63 -9.08
CA ILE A 370 -15.37 -18.61 -10.52
C ILE A 370 -15.92 -19.88 -11.17
N LEU A 371 -15.63 -21.06 -10.63
CA LEU A 371 -16.14 -22.32 -11.18
C LEU A 371 -17.66 -22.37 -11.18
N ARG A 372 -18.33 -21.91 -10.11
CA ARG A 372 -19.79 -21.79 -10.08
C ARG A 372 -20.30 -20.87 -11.19
N ASN A 373 -19.71 -19.69 -11.35
CA ASN A 373 -20.12 -18.74 -12.37
C ASN A 373 -19.91 -19.30 -13.80
N VAL A 374 -18.85 -20.08 -14.00
CA VAL A 374 -18.57 -20.80 -15.26
C VAL A 374 -19.67 -21.83 -15.52
N THR A 375 -19.94 -22.73 -14.57
CA THR A 375 -20.97 -23.78 -14.67
C THR A 375 -22.36 -23.18 -14.92
N ASP A 376 -22.75 -22.18 -14.14
CA ASP A 376 -24.02 -21.47 -14.31
C ASP A 376 -24.15 -20.83 -15.71
N THR A 377 -23.04 -20.34 -16.26
CA THR A 377 -23.04 -19.70 -17.58
C THR A 377 -23.11 -20.73 -18.70
N PHE A 378 -22.43 -21.87 -18.58
CA PHE A 378 -22.60 -22.98 -19.52
C PHE A 378 -24.06 -23.46 -19.55
N ASN A 379 -24.67 -23.65 -18.38
CA ASN A 379 -26.06 -24.06 -18.24
C ASN A 379 -27.02 -23.01 -18.83
N ARG A 380 -26.86 -21.72 -18.50
CA ARG A 380 -27.70 -20.64 -19.07
C ARG A 380 -27.55 -20.46 -20.58
N ALA A 381 -26.37 -20.77 -21.12
CA ALA A 381 -26.07 -20.63 -22.55
C ALA A 381 -26.39 -21.90 -23.36
N ASN A 382 -26.78 -23.01 -22.71
CA ASN A 382 -26.83 -24.36 -23.29
C ASN A 382 -25.52 -24.69 -24.04
N TYR A 383 -24.38 -24.30 -23.46
CA TYR A 383 -23.07 -24.46 -24.05
C TYR A 383 -22.41 -25.73 -23.53
N ILE A 384 -22.01 -26.63 -24.43
CA ILE A 384 -21.33 -27.88 -24.09
C ILE A 384 -19.81 -27.65 -24.23
N PRO A 385 -19.01 -27.75 -23.15
CA PRO A 385 -17.57 -27.57 -23.20
C PRO A 385 -16.88 -28.69 -24.01
N SER A 386 -15.75 -28.37 -24.65
CA SER A 386 -14.90 -29.36 -25.32
C SER A 386 -14.25 -30.31 -24.32
N SER A 387 -13.77 -31.47 -24.78
CA SER A 387 -13.04 -32.44 -23.94
C SER A 387 -11.90 -31.79 -23.16
N ASP A 388 -11.12 -30.91 -23.79
CA ASP A 388 -10.00 -30.23 -23.13
C ASP A 388 -10.48 -29.29 -22.02
N ASN A 389 -11.61 -28.60 -22.22
CA ASN A 389 -12.18 -27.70 -21.23
C ASN A 389 -12.76 -28.47 -20.03
N VAL A 390 -13.32 -29.67 -20.27
CA VAL A 390 -13.73 -30.59 -19.19
C VAL A 390 -12.52 -31.04 -18.38
N GLN A 391 -11.42 -31.45 -19.03
CA GLN A 391 -10.19 -31.82 -18.34
C GLN A 391 -9.62 -30.66 -17.50
N ASN A 392 -9.60 -29.45 -18.07
CA ASN A 392 -9.14 -28.26 -17.35
C ASN A 392 -9.96 -28.02 -16.07
N PHE A 393 -11.29 -28.13 -16.14
CA PHE A 393 -12.17 -27.96 -15.00
C PHE A 393 -11.85 -28.95 -13.86
N PHE A 394 -11.77 -30.24 -14.17
CA PHE A 394 -11.46 -31.25 -13.14
C PHE A 394 -10.05 -31.13 -12.60
N GLN A 395 -9.08 -30.71 -13.42
CA GLN A 395 -7.72 -30.45 -12.94
C GLN A 395 -7.68 -29.26 -11.98
N VAL A 396 -8.42 -28.18 -12.25
CA VAL A 396 -8.57 -27.07 -11.29
C VAL A 396 -9.11 -27.59 -9.96
N VAL A 397 -10.19 -28.38 -9.98
CA VAL A 397 -10.77 -28.91 -8.74
C VAL A 397 -9.78 -29.82 -8.01
N SER A 398 -9.02 -30.64 -8.73
CA SER A 398 -7.96 -31.47 -8.15
C SER A 398 -6.91 -30.63 -7.43
N ASN A 399 -6.40 -29.56 -8.06
CA ASN A 399 -5.40 -28.66 -7.48
C ASN A 399 -5.94 -27.98 -6.20
N LEU A 400 -7.22 -27.57 -6.21
CA LEU A 400 -7.85 -26.95 -5.04
C LEU A 400 -8.00 -27.93 -3.86
N LEU A 401 -8.15 -29.23 -4.14
CA LEU A 401 -8.37 -30.28 -3.15
C LEU A 401 -7.08 -30.98 -2.68
N GLU A 402 -5.90 -30.49 -3.09
CA GLU A 402 -4.62 -30.99 -2.59
C GLU A 402 -4.53 -30.86 -1.07
N GLU A 403 -3.90 -31.86 -0.42
CA GLU A 403 -3.82 -31.94 1.04
C GLU A 403 -3.09 -30.73 1.65
N GLU A 404 -2.14 -30.14 0.92
CA GLU A 404 -1.40 -28.94 1.30
C GLU A 404 -2.31 -27.71 1.52
N ASN A 405 -3.51 -27.71 0.92
CA ASN A 405 -4.48 -26.63 1.06
C ASN A 405 -5.43 -26.81 2.25
N LYS A 406 -5.30 -27.88 3.06
CA LYS A 406 -6.21 -28.19 4.17
C LYS A 406 -6.35 -27.06 5.18
N ASP A 407 -5.25 -26.48 5.64
CA ASP A 407 -5.28 -25.41 6.64
C ASP A 407 -5.87 -24.10 6.06
N LYS A 408 -5.60 -23.84 4.77
CA LYS A 408 -6.18 -22.70 4.05
C LYS A 408 -7.69 -22.86 3.87
N TRP A 409 -8.17 -24.08 3.64
CA TRP A 409 -9.60 -24.39 3.61
C TRP A 409 -10.26 -24.21 4.98
N GLN A 410 -9.58 -24.61 6.06
CA GLN A 410 -10.09 -24.37 7.42
C GLN A 410 -10.21 -22.87 7.72
N ASP A 411 -9.21 -22.07 7.33
CA ASP A 411 -9.26 -20.60 7.45
C ASP A 411 -10.43 -20.01 6.61
N ALA A 412 -10.54 -20.41 5.35
CA ALA A 412 -11.62 -19.98 4.44
C ALA A 412 -13.03 -20.26 4.99
N GLN A 413 -13.21 -21.43 5.62
CA GLN A 413 -14.49 -21.87 6.20
C GLN A 413 -14.93 -21.05 7.41
N GLN A 414 -14.03 -20.31 8.07
CA GLN A 414 -14.40 -19.40 9.17
C GLN A 414 -15.32 -18.26 8.70
N ILE A 415 -15.28 -17.92 7.41
CA ILE A 415 -16.07 -16.82 6.83
C ILE A 415 -17.28 -17.37 6.08
N VAL A 416 -17.10 -18.41 5.27
CA VAL A 416 -18.14 -18.92 4.36
C VAL A 416 -18.41 -20.39 4.66
N HIS A 417 -19.28 -20.66 5.63
CA HIS A 417 -19.68 -22.02 5.95
C HIS A 417 -20.96 -22.42 5.18
N PRO A 418 -21.00 -23.54 4.42
CA PRO A 418 -19.95 -24.53 4.14
C PRO A 418 -19.38 -24.45 2.69
N THR A 419 -18.17 -23.92 2.50
CA THR A 419 -17.59 -23.78 1.14
C THR A 419 -17.28 -25.09 0.43
N CYS A 420 -16.81 -26.13 1.14
CA CYS A 420 -16.51 -27.42 0.49
C CYS A 420 -17.78 -28.10 -0.05
N ARG A 421 -18.94 -27.86 0.58
CA ARG A 421 -20.24 -28.30 0.03
C ARG A 421 -20.60 -27.54 -1.23
N LEU A 422 -20.27 -26.24 -1.30
CA LEU A 422 -20.46 -25.47 -2.53
C LEU A 422 -19.62 -26.04 -3.68
N LEU A 423 -18.36 -26.41 -3.43
CA LEU A 423 -17.53 -27.02 -4.46
C LEU A 423 -18.08 -28.38 -4.93
N ALA A 424 -18.55 -29.22 -4.00
CA ALA A 424 -19.21 -30.49 -4.36
C ALA A 424 -20.47 -30.27 -5.21
N ASN A 425 -21.30 -29.29 -4.87
CA ASN A 425 -22.48 -28.92 -5.66
C ASN A 425 -22.08 -28.42 -7.05
N VAL A 426 -21.05 -27.58 -7.15
CA VAL A 426 -20.54 -27.07 -8.44
C VAL A 426 -20.01 -28.19 -9.34
N GLN A 427 -19.36 -29.21 -8.77
CA GLN A 427 -18.97 -30.41 -9.52
C GLN A 427 -20.19 -31.18 -10.01
N GLN A 428 -21.19 -31.38 -9.15
CA GLN A 428 -22.42 -32.07 -9.53
C GLN A 428 -23.18 -31.33 -10.64
N ASP A 429 -23.31 -30.01 -10.52
CA ASP A 429 -23.97 -29.13 -11.50
C ASP A 429 -23.20 -29.02 -12.83
N PHE A 430 -21.91 -29.34 -12.84
CA PHE A 430 -21.09 -29.38 -14.07
C PHE A 430 -21.16 -30.73 -14.78
N VAL A 431 -21.40 -31.82 -14.04
CA VAL A 431 -21.56 -33.17 -14.59
C VAL A 431 -22.96 -33.37 -15.18
N HIS A 432 -23.98 -32.78 -14.57
CA HIS A 432 -25.36 -32.75 -15.08
C HIS A 432 -25.51 -31.73 -16.20
#